data_AF-A0A523AZZ3-F1
#
_entry.id   AF-A0A523AZZ3-F1
#
_cell.length_a   1.000
_cell.length_b   1.000
_cell.length_c   1.000
_cell.angle_alpha   90.00
_cell.angle_beta   90.00
_cell.angle_gamma   90.00
#
_symmetry.space_group_name_H-M   'P 1'
#
loop_
_entity.id
_entity.type
_entity.pdbx_description
1 polymer ?
#
loop_
_entity_poly.entity_id
_entity_poly.type
_entity_poly.pdbx_seq_one_letter_code
_entity_poly.pdbx_strand_id
1 'polypeptide(L)'
;DYTLRGERLLIETVPKRMGVVGMTQGEASRFLQEEGIRHVREGDERDEAVIIEQRPELTLEVREEGMVVTLGVDPSAVIRVRLWEDRAPKSVAHFRAVAEMVTSSVGKLSVVALTDEILLLSSVRGKTFKSLPAENVPEGEVKEGALGVTNSFRRLTGLLGVRLKSSKTFGPTGEALEATNLIGEVVGGLEGLKNREVGDVIYVMEER
;
A
#
# COMPACT_ATOMS: atom_id res chain seq x y z
N ASP A 1 -19.02 18.13 22.11
CA ASP A 1 -18.09 17.08 22.55
C ASP A 1 -16.69 17.37 22.07
N TYR A 2 -15.81 17.64 23.03
CA TYR A 2 -14.38 17.80 22.79
C TYR A 2 -13.72 16.47 23.12
N THR A 3 -13.10 15.82 22.15
CA THR A 3 -12.28 14.63 22.39
C THR A 3 -10.89 15.05 22.87
N LEU A 4 -10.36 14.32 23.84
CA LEU A 4 -8.99 14.48 24.29
C LEU A 4 -8.03 13.82 23.30
N ARG A 5 -6.78 14.33 23.25
CA ARG A 5 -5.72 13.78 22.40
C ARG A 5 -5.47 12.31 22.78
N GLY A 6 -5.80 11.37 21.89
CA GLY A 6 -5.62 9.92 22.08
C GLY A 6 -6.91 9.13 22.23
N GLU A 7 -8.07 9.78 22.33
CA GLU A 7 -9.37 9.10 22.33
C GLU A 7 -9.76 8.66 20.91
N ARG A 8 -10.34 7.45 20.80
CA ARG A 8 -10.85 6.91 19.54
C ARG A 8 -12.36 7.14 19.47
N LEU A 9 -12.82 7.72 18.36
CA LEU A 9 -14.25 7.88 18.06
C LEU A 9 -14.71 6.69 17.22
N LEU A 10 -15.75 5.99 17.67
CA LEU A 10 -16.46 5.05 16.82
C LEU A 10 -17.40 5.85 15.90
N ILE A 11 -17.19 5.73 14.60
CA ILE A 11 -18.09 6.29 13.59
C ILE A 11 -18.90 5.14 13.00
N GLU A 12 -20.18 5.07 13.34
CA GLU A 12 -21.13 4.18 12.70
C GLU A 12 -21.84 4.92 11.58
N THR A 13 -21.70 4.43 10.35
CA THR A 13 -22.40 5.01 9.19
C THR A 13 -23.69 4.27 8.93
N VAL A 14 -24.76 5.01 8.61
CA VAL A 14 -26.00 4.46 8.06
C VAL A 14 -26.17 5.04 6.65
N PRO A 15 -26.07 4.22 5.58
CA PRO A 15 -25.83 2.78 5.59
C PRO A 15 -24.39 2.41 6.00
N LYS A 16 -24.23 1.18 6.49
CA LYS A 16 -22.92 0.60 6.75
C LYS A 16 -22.14 0.49 5.45
N ARG A 17 -20.84 0.79 5.47
CA ARG A 17 -19.99 0.74 4.28
C ARG A 17 -19.82 -0.70 3.81
N MET A 18 -20.09 -0.98 2.54
CA MET A 18 -19.98 -2.32 1.94
C MET A 18 -18.61 -2.58 1.28
N GLY A 19 -17.54 -1.94 1.77
CA GLY A 19 -16.19 -2.13 1.26
C GLY A 19 -15.50 -3.29 1.97
N VAL A 20 -15.10 -4.32 1.23
CA VAL A 20 -14.45 -5.54 1.73
C VAL A 20 -13.03 -5.74 1.21
N VAL A 21 -12.53 -4.84 0.37
CA VAL A 21 -11.11 -4.80 -0.03
C VAL A 21 -10.22 -4.80 1.22
N GLY A 22 -9.16 -5.62 1.20
CA GLY A 22 -8.23 -5.83 2.30
C GLY A 22 -8.67 -6.84 3.37
N MET A 23 -9.93 -7.30 3.35
CA MET A 23 -10.36 -8.46 4.12
C MET A 23 -9.89 -9.75 3.43
N THR A 24 -9.93 -10.86 4.16
CA THR A 24 -9.90 -12.17 3.50
C THR A 24 -11.26 -12.50 2.89
N GLN A 25 -11.29 -13.40 1.89
CA GLN A 25 -12.54 -13.88 1.29
C GLN A 25 -13.52 -14.45 2.33
N GLY A 26 -13.00 -15.16 3.34
CA GLY A 26 -13.79 -15.72 4.43
C GLY A 26 -14.38 -14.65 5.37
N GLU A 27 -13.60 -13.63 5.71
CA GLU A 27 -14.07 -12.47 6.48
C GLU A 27 -15.16 -11.69 5.73
N ALA A 28 -14.93 -11.41 4.45
CA ALA A 28 -15.88 -10.72 3.60
C ALA A 28 -17.18 -11.51 3.44
N SER A 29 -17.11 -12.83 3.22
CA SER A 29 -18.31 -13.68 3.13
C SER A 29 -19.19 -13.61 4.37
N ARG A 30 -18.61 -13.64 5.58
CA ARG A 30 -19.38 -13.54 6.82
C ARG A 30 -20.07 -12.18 6.93
N PHE A 31 -19.31 -11.11 6.71
CA PHE A 31 -19.85 -9.74 6.76
C PHE A 31 -20.96 -9.51 5.72
N LEU A 32 -20.73 -9.90 4.47
CA LEU A 32 -21.70 -9.71 3.38
C LEU A 32 -22.98 -10.53 3.59
N GLN A 33 -22.85 -11.75 4.12
CA GLN A 33 -23.99 -12.60 4.45
C GLN A 33 -24.87 -11.98 5.55
N GLU A 34 -24.27 -11.39 6.59
CA GLU A 34 -25.00 -10.66 7.65
C GLU A 34 -25.81 -9.48 7.10
N GLU A 35 -25.30 -8.82 6.06
CA GLU A 35 -25.96 -7.69 5.39
C GLU A 35 -26.90 -8.12 4.24
N GLY A 36 -27.09 -9.43 4.03
CA GLY A 36 -27.95 -9.98 2.97
C GLY A 36 -27.42 -9.79 1.54
N ILE A 37 -26.12 -9.56 1.38
CA ILE A 37 -25.45 -9.34 0.09
C ILE A 37 -24.81 -10.64 -0.38
N ARG A 38 -25.07 -11.01 -1.65
CA ARG A 38 -24.45 -12.18 -2.28
C ARG A 38 -22.97 -11.90 -2.57
N HIS A 39 -22.09 -12.79 -2.12
CA HIS A 39 -20.66 -12.73 -2.40
C HIS A 39 -20.30 -13.67 -3.56
N VAL A 40 -19.71 -13.14 -4.63
CA VAL A 40 -19.14 -13.90 -5.75
C VAL A 40 -17.62 -13.72 -5.69
N ARG A 41 -16.88 -14.83 -5.67
CA ARG A 41 -15.41 -14.81 -5.56
C ARG A 41 -14.80 -15.10 -6.94
N GLU A 42 -13.78 -14.35 -7.31
CA GLU A 42 -12.96 -14.55 -8.50
C GLU A 42 -11.47 -14.60 -8.12
N GLY A 43 -10.65 -15.20 -8.99
CA GLY A 43 -9.22 -15.39 -8.74
C GLY A 43 -8.98 -16.50 -7.73
N ASP A 44 -8.39 -16.16 -6.59
CA ASP A 44 -8.25 -17.08 -5.47
C ASP A 44 -9.51 -17.05 -4.58
N GLU A 45 -10.26 -18.14 -4.62
CA GLU A 45 -11.55 -18.27 -3.94
C GLU A 45 -11.43 -18.80 -2.50
N ARG A 46 -10.22 -19.16 -2.04
CA ARG A 46 -10.00 -19.71 -0.69
C ARG A 46 -10.28 -18.67 0.39
N ASP A 47 -10.72 -19.10 1.56
CA ASP A 47 -11.12 -18.19 2.65
C ASP A 47 -9.97 -17.30 3.15
N GLU A 48 -8.72 -17.75 3.03
CA GLU A 48 -7.53 -17.00 3.39
C GLU A 48 -7.09 -15.96 2.35
N ALA A 49 -7.60 -16.03 1.11
CA ALA A 49 -7.20 -15.13 0.04
C ALA A 49 -7.56 -13.69 0.37
N VAL A 50 -6.62 -12.75 0.12
CA VAL A 50 -6.82 -11.33 0.39
C VAL A 50 -7.53 -10.69 -0.79
N ILE A 51 -8.60 -9.94 -0.52
CA ILE A 51 -9.36 -9.24 -1.55
C ILE A 51 -8.62 -7.97 -1.96
N ILE A 52 -8.23 -7.88 -3.23
CA ILE A 52 -7.51 -6.72 -3.80
C ILE A 52 -8.40 -5.79 -4.62
N GLU A 53 -9.54 -6.30 -5.09
CA GLU A 53 -10.54 -5.54 -5.85
C GLU A 53 -11.95 -6.04 -5.52
N GLN A 54 -12.94 -5.17 -5.67
CA GLN A 54 -14.35 -5.54 -5.62
C GLN A 54 -15.14 -4.79 -6.69
N ARG A 55 -16.28 -5.34 -7.12
CA ARG A 55 -17.24 -4.71 -8.00
C ARG A 55 -18.67 -5.09 -7.58
N PRO A 56 -19.58 -4.14 -7.38
CA PRO A 56 -19.38 -2.68 -7.41
C PRO A 56 -18.45 -2.15 -6.30
N GLU A 57 -17.81 -1.01 -6.54
CA GLU A 57 -16.94 -0.35 -5.54
C GLU A 57 -17.75 0.45 -4.51
N LEU A 58 -18.88 1.02 -4.95
CA LEU A 58 -19.66 1.94 -4.13
C LEU A 58 -20.69 1.19 -3.28
N THR A 59 -20.80 1.62 -2.03
CA THR A 59 -21.73 1.04 -1.05
C THR A 59 -23.18 1.06 -1.53
N LEU A 60 -23.60 2.13 -2.23
CA LEU A 60 -24.98 2.23 -2.72
C LEU A 60 -25.25 1.23 -3.86
N GLU A 61 -24.30 1.08 -4.79
CA GLU A 61 -24.40 0.13 -5.90
C GLU A 61 -24.42 -1.31 -5.41
N VAL A 62 -23.55 -1.68 -4.45
CA VAL A 62 -23.56 -3.02 -3.84
C VAL A 62 -24.94 -3.34 -3.22
N ARG A 63 -25.59 -2.35 -2.58
CA ARG A 63 -26.91 -2.55 -1.97
C ARG A 63 -28.04 -2.59 -2.99
N GLU A 64 -27.92 -1.83 -4.08
CA GLU A 64 -28.87 -1.85 -5.19
C GLU A 64 -28.82 -3.17 -5.96
N GLU A 65 -27.62 -3.66 -6.26
CA GLU A 65 -27.42 -4.94 -6.95
C GLU A 65 -27.67 -6.16 -6.04
N GLY A 66 -27.51 -6.00 -4.73
CA GLY A 66 -27.62 -7.10 -3.77
C GLY A 66 -26.49 -8.12 -3.88
N MET A 67 -25.42 -7.78 -4.60
CA MET A 67 -24.25 -8.65 -4.77
C MET A 67 -22.95 -7.85 -4.86
N VAL A 68 -21.84 -8.54 -4.60
CA VAL A 68 -20.50 -8.03 -4.86
C VAL A 68 -19.62 -9.17 -5.38
N VAL A 69 -18.86 -8.86 -6.43
CA VAL A 69 -17.79 -9.70 -6.98
C VAL A 69 -16.47 -9.24 -6.39
N THR A 70 -15.65 -10.15 -5.87
CA THR A 70 -14.34 -9.84 -5.31
C THR A 70 -13.24 -10.58 -6.05
N LEU A 71 -12.08 -9.93 -6.21
CA LEU A 71 -10.88 -10.57 -6.72
C LEU A 71 -9.94 -10.89 -5.56
N GLY A 72 -9.80 -12.18 -5.24
CA GLY A 72 -8.88 -12.68 -4.23
C GLY A 72 -7.52 -13.01 -4.81
N VAL A 73 -6.46 -12.78 -4.03
CA VAL A 73 -5.11 -13.27 -4.33
C VAL A 73 -4.53 -13.99 -3.12
N ASP A 74 -3.55 -14.86 -3.37
CA ASP A 74 -2.77 -15.48 -2.31
C ASP A 74 -2.16 -14.40 -1.39
N PRO A 75 -2.23 -14.55 -0.06
CA PRO A 75 -1.67 -13.57 0.88
C PRO A 75 -0.20 -13.21 0.62
N SER A 76 0.59 -14.15 0.08
CA SER A 76 2.00 -13.90 -0.27
C SER A 76 2.19 -12.94 -1.44
N ALA A 77 1.14 -12.69 -2.24
CA ALA A 77 1.15 -11.72 -3.33
C ALA A 77 0.97 -10.28 -2.83
N VAL A 78 0.63 -10.07 -1.55
CA VAL A 78 0.42 -8.76 -0.93
C VAL A 78 1.55 -8.47 0.06
N ILE A 79 2.29 -7.39 -0.17
CA ILE A 79 3.32 -6.97 0.79
C ILE A 79 2.69 -6.22 1.97
N ARG A 80 3.29 -6.41 3.15
CA ARG A 80 2.94 -5.68 4.36
C ARG A 80 4.01 -4.63 4.63
N VAL A 81 3.60 -3.40 4.88
CA VAL A 81 4.51 -2.29 5.19
C VAL A 81 4.16 -1.64 6.52
N ARG A 82 5.17 -1.17 7.24
CA ARG A 82 5.00 -0.27 8.38
C ARG A 82 5.46 1.12 7.97
N LEU A 83 4.59 2.12 8.07
CA LEU A 83 4.88 3.50 7.67
C LEU A 83 5.23 4.37 8.88
N TRP A 84 6.16 5.30 8.70
CA TRP A 84 6.67 6.20 9.73
C TRP A 84 6.11 7.61 9.55
N GLU A 85 4.78 7.73 9.68
CA GLU A 85 4.05 8.98 9.46
C GLU A 85 4.47 10.11 10.43
N ASP A 86 4.89 9.74 11.63
CA ASP A 86 5.42 10.65 12.65
C ASP A 86 6.76 11.30 12.23
N ARG A 87 7.56 10.59 11.42
CA ARG A 87 8.89 11.05 10.98
C ARG A 87 8.90 11.68 9.59
N ALA A 88 8.04 11.20 8.68
CA ALA A 88 8.01 11.64 7.28
C ALA A 88 6.57 11.86 6.77
N PRO A 89 5.78 12.75 7.39
CA PRO A 89 4.34 12.84 7.14
C PRO A 89 3.99 13.18 5.68
N LYS A 90 4.73 14.10 5.03
CA LYS A 90 4.43 14.49 3.63
C LYS A 90 4.82 13.37 2.67
N SER A 91 5.92 12.70 2.95
CA SER A 91 6.44 11.58 2.17
C SER A 91 5.54 10.33 2.29
N VAL A 92 5.03 10.03 3.48
CA VAL A 92 4.04 8.96 3.71
C VAL A 92 2.71 9.30 3.04
N ALA A 93 2.23 10.54 3.13
CA ALA A 93 1.03 10.97 2.42
C ALA A 93 1.19 10.84 0.89
N HIS A 94 2.38 11.15 0.36
CA HIS A 94 2.70 10.93 -1.05
C HIS A 94 2.68 9.44 -1.41
N PHE A 95 3.29 8.58 -0.60
CA PHE A 95 3.22 7.13 -0.79
C PHE A 95 1.77 6.64 -0.86
N ARG A 96 0.92 7.02 0.11
CA ARG A 96 -0.50 6.61 0.14
C ARG A 96 -1.26 7.12 -1.09
N ALA A 97 -0.95 8.33 -1.58
CA ALA A 97 -1.55 8.85 -2.81
C ALA A 97 -1.11 8.07 -4.05
N VAL A 98 0.20 7.81 -4.20
CA VAL A 98 0.77 7.07 -5.35
C VAL A 98 0.29 5.63 -5.39
N ALA A 99 0.19 5.00 -4.22
CA ALA A 99 -0.30 3.63 -4.05
C ALA A 99 -1.83 3.53 -4.04
N GLU A 100 -2.59 4.63 -4.23
CA GLU A 100 -4.07 4.63 -4.18
C GLU A 100 -4.70 4.23 -2.82
N MET A 101 -3.92 4.32 -1.73
CA MET A 101 -4.33 3.95 -0.38
C MET A 101 -5.10 5.06 0.36
N VAL A 102 -5.45 6.17 -0.31
CA VAL A 102 -6.26 7.24 0.29
C VAL A 102 -7.70 6.78 0.48
N THR A 103 -8.22 5.97 -0.44
CA THR A 103 -9.61 5.49 -0.44
C THR A 103 -9.72 3.97 -0.32
N SER A 104 -8.61 3.25 -0.49
CA SER A 104 -8.49 1.79 -0.43
C SER A 104 -7.59 1.34 0.71
N SER A 105 -7.91 0.20 1.31
CA SER A 105 -7.08 -0.51 2.31
C SER A 105 -5.92 -1.26 1.67
N VAL A 106 -6.04 -1.62 0.39
CA VAL A 106 -4.99 -2.26 -0.42
C VAL A 106 -4.55 -1.26 -1.48
N GLY A 107 -3.26 -0.94 -1.48
CA GLY A 107 -2.64 -0.10 -2.49
C GLY A 107 -2.10 -0.89 -3.68
N LYS A 108 -1.86 -0.18 -4.79
CA LYS A 108 -1.31 -0.73 -6.04
C LYS A 108 -0.14 0.12 -6.51
N LEU A 109 0.99 -0.52 -6.77
CA LEU A 109 2.20 0.11 -7.29
C LEU A 109 2.71 -0.65 -8.50
N SER A 110 3.22 0.05 -9.51
CA SER A 110 3.84 -0.56 -10.68
C SER A 110 5.35 -0.61 -10.52
N VAL A 111 5.97 -1.74 -10.88
CA VAL A 111 7.42 -1.89 -10.94
C VAL A 111 7.98 -1.15 -12.15
N VAL A 112 8.85 -0.17 -11.90
CA VAL A 112 9.49 0.61 -12.98
C VAL A 112 10.92 0.16 -13.28
N ALA A 113 11.61 -0.40 -12.29
CA ALA A 113 12.95 -0.95 -12.42
C ALA A 113 13.24 -1.88 -11.26
N LEU A 114 14.05 -2.91 -11.50
CA LEU A 114 14.51 -3.86 -10.50
C LEU A 114 15.99 -4.16 -10.74
N THR A 115 16.77 -4.18 -9.66
CA THR A 115 18.11 -4.77 -9.60
C THR A 115 18.17 -5.76 -8.44
N ASP A 116 19.32 -6.38 -8.21
CA ASP A 116 19.55 -7.25 -7.05
C ASP A 116 19.61 -6.47 -5.72
N GLU A 117 19.73 -5.14 -5.76
CA GLU A 117 19.83 -4.28 -4.59
C GLU A 117 18.58 -3.43 -4.34
N ILE A 118 17.83 -3.08 -5.40
CA ILE A 118 16.76 -2.08 -5.32
C ILE A 118 15.56 -2.47 -6.18
N LEU A 119 14.36 -2.17 -5.69
CA LEU A 119 13.12 -2.20 -6.47
C LEU A 119 12.53 -0.80 -6.52
N LEU A 120 12.30 -0.28 -7.71
CA LEU A 120 11.70 1.05 -7.92
C LEU A 120 10.24 0.91 -8.34
N LEU A 121 9.41 1.74 -7.72
CA LEU A 121 7.95 1.67 -7.81
C LEU A 121 7.36 3.04 -8.18
N SER A 122 6.27 3.03 -8.94
CA SER A 122 5.46 4.22 -9.23
C SER A 122 3.97 3.92 -9.16
N SER A 123 3.13 4.94 -9.39
CA SER A 123 1.69 4.72 -9.54
C SER A 123 1.41 3.85 -10.76
N VAL A 124 0.39 3.01 -10.67
CA VAL A 124 -0.17 2.25 -11.80
C VAL A 124 -0.81 3.16 -12.85
N ARG A 125 -1.15 4.41 -12.50
CA ARG A 125 -1.73 5.41 -13.41
C ARG A 125 -0.68 6.24 -14.17
N GLY A 126 0.61 5.96 -13.99
CA GLY A 126 1.71 6.69 -14.60
C GLY A 126 2.56 7.48 -13.59
N LYS A 127 3.42 8.36 -14.10
CA LYS A 127 4.45 9.01 -13.29
C LYS A 127 3.87 10.12 -12.39
N THR A 128 4.19 10.08 -11.09
CA THR A 128 3.79 11.10 -10.11
C THR A 128 5.03 11.82 -9.56
N PHE A 129 5.37 12.97 -10.14
CA PHE A 129 6.50 13.78 -9.69
C PHE A 129 6.01 14.97 -8.86
N LYS A 130 5.70 14.74 -7.59
CA LYS A 130 5.52 15.83 -6.63
C LYS A 130 6.87 16.14 -6.01
N SER A 131 7.27 17.41 -6.00
CA SER A 131 8.45 17.83 -5.24
C SER A 131 8.20 17.57 -3.75
N LEU A 132 9.07 16.78 -3.12
CA LEU A 132 9.00 16.43 -1.71
C LEU A 132 10.20 17.04 -0.99
N PRO A 133 9.99 17.77 0.11
CA PRO A 133 11.11 18.26 0.92
C PRO A 133 11.86 17.07 1.52
N ALA A 134 13.12 17.30 1.94
CA ALA A 134 13.82 16.32 2.75
C ALA A 134 13.07 16.07 4.08
N GLU A 135 12.79 14.81 4.39
CA GLU A 135 12.13 14.32 5.60
C GLU A 135 12.73 12.96 5.97
N ASN A 136 13.11 12.75 7.24
CA ASN A 136 13.63 11.46 7.72
C ASN A 136 14.73 10.86 6.80
N VAL A 137 15.69 11.71 6.43
CA VAL A 137 16.83 11.33 5.59
C VAL A 137 17.71 10.32 6.35
N PRO A 138 18.17 9.23 5.70
CA PRO A 138 19.08 8.28 6.34
C PRO A 138 20.41 8.93 6.73
N GLU A 139 20.86 8.67 7.96
CA GLU A 139 22.17 9.13 8.47
C GLU A 139 23.26 8.05 8.42
N GLY A 140 22.92 6.84 7.97
CA GLY A 140 23.84 5.71 7.97
C GLY A 140 23.33 4.53 7.16
N GLU A 141 23.60 3.33 7.63
CA GLU A 141 23.20 2.11 6.94
C GLU A 141 21.69 2.00 6.79
N VAL A 142 21.25 1.89 5.54
CA VAL A 142 19.86 1.59 5.17
C VAL A 142 19.75 0.08 5.04
N LYS A 143 18.87 -0.53 5.84
CA LYS A 143 18.69 -1.97 5.89
C LYS A 143 17.89 -2.49 4.68
N GLU A 144 18.09 -3.77 4.37
CA GLU A 144 17.13 -4.53 3.55
C GLU A 144 15.70 -4.39 4.09
N GLY A 145 14.73 -4.28 3.20
CA GLY A 145 13.33 -4.01 3.49
C GLY A 145 12.98 -2.53 3.68
N ALA A 146 13.96 -1.62 3.76
CA ALA A 146 13.68 -0.19 3.93
C ALA A 146 12.90 0.37 2.72
N LEU A 147 11.86 1.15 3.01
CA LEU A 147 11.00 1.82 2.03
C LEU A 147 11.29 3.32 2.04
N GLY A 148 11.41 3.92 0.86
CA GLY A 148 11.74 5.33 0.72
C GLY A 148 11.17 5.98 -0.53
N VAL A 149 11.31 7.30 -0.57
CA VAL A 149 10.90 8.14 -1.70
C VAL A 149 11.99 9.15 -2.04
N THR A 150 12.19 9.44 -3.33
CA THR A 150 13.18 10.42 -3.77
C THR A 150 12.71 11.83 -3.41
N ASN A 151 13.54 12.60 -2.73
CA ASN A 151 13.24 13.96 -2.29
C ASN A 151 13.81 15.02 -3.25
N SER A 152 13.62 16.30 -2.93
CA SER A 152 13.95 17.45 -3.77
C SER A 152 15.44 17.69 -4.02
N PHE A 153 16.37 16.91 -3.43
CA PHE A 153 17.79 16.94 -3.82
C PHE A 153 18.04 16.37 -5.22
N ARG A 154 17.02 15.73 -5.84
CA ARG A 154 17.04 15.28 -7.22
C ARG A 154 15.93 15.92 -8.03
N ARG A 155 16.15 16.06 -9.34
CA ARG A 155 15.16 16.66 -10.27
C ARG A 155 13.92 15.77 -10.45
N LEU A 156 14.08 14.45 -10.34
CA LEU A 156 13.01 13.46 -10.46
C LEU A 156 12.60 12.99 -9.06
N THR A 157 11.70 13.74 -8.43
CA THR A 157 11.22 13.48 -7.06
C THR A 157 10.00 12.56 -7.03
N GLY A 158 9.71 11.96 -5.89
CA GLY A 158 8.47 11.22 -5.70
C GLY A 158 8.47 9.79 -6.23
N LEU A 159 9.60 9.30 -6.75
CA LEU A 159 9.78 7.89 -7.08
C LEU A 159 9.91 7.07 -5.80
N LEU A 160 9.18 5.95 -5.72
CA LEU A 160 9.22 5.07 -4.56
C LEU A 160 10.28 3.99 -4.75
N GLY A 161 10.87 3.53 -3.66
CA GLY A 161 11.89 2.49 -3.72
C GLY A 161 11.91 1.61 -2.48
N VAL A 162 12.22 0.33 -2.69
CA VAL A 162 12.48 -0.66 -1.65
C VAL A 162 13.93 -1.11 -1.76
N ARG A 163 14.61 -1.16 -0.63
CA ARG A 163 15.95 -1.71 -0.51
C ARG A 163 15.89 -3.23 -0.40
N LEU A 164 16.45 -3.96 -1.36
CA LEU A 164 16.52 -5.42 -1.36
C LEU A 164 17.82 -5.97 -0.75
N LYS A 165 18.85 -5.11 -0.58
CA LYS A 165 20.09 -5.42 0.15
C LYS A 165 20.55 -4.21 0.95
N SER A 166 21.02 -4.40 2.17
CA SER A 166 21.50 -3.28 3.01
C SER A 166 22.62 -2.49 2.32
N SER A 167 22.64 -1.18 2.52
CA SER A 167 23.65 -0.29 1.92
C SER A 167 24.01 0.86 2.87
N LYS A 168 25.29 1.26 2.85
CA LYS A 168 25.80 2.43 3.59
C LYS A 168 25.91 3.68 2.74
N THR A 169 25.68 3.57 1.43
CA THR A 169 25.92 4.65 0.47
C THR A 169 24.64 5.09 -0.25
N PHE A 170 23.70 4.16 -0.44
CA PHE A 170 22.48 4.41 -1.20
C PHE A 170 21.24 4.09 -0.35
N GLY A 171 20.25 4.96 -0.41
CA GLY A 171 18.97 4.76 0.26
C GLY A 171 17.92 4.20 -0.71
N PRO A 172 16.69 3.86 -0.26
CA PRO A 172 15.81 2.88 -0.93
C PRO A 172 15.50 3.11 -2.40
N THR A 173 15.57 4.35 -2.87
CA THR A 173 15.35 4.73 -4.27
C THR A 173 16.57 4.61 -5.18
N GLY A 174 17.69 4.08 -4.69
CA GLY A 174 18.96 3.99 -5.43
C GLY A 174 19.74 5.29 -5.46
N GLU A 175 19.15 6.37 -4.94
CA GLU A 175 19.81 7.66 -4.77
C GLU A 175 20.73 7.66 -3.55
N ALA A 176 21.64 8.65 -3.50
CA ALA A 176 22.46 8.90 -2.31
C ALA A 176 21.57 9.15 -1.08
N LEU A 177 22.08 8.88 0.12
CA LEU A 177 21.30 8.97 1.36
C LEU A 177 20.55 10.30 1.50
N GLU A 178 21.23 11.43 1.25
CA GLU A 178 20.66 12.79 1.29
C GLU A 178 19.47 13.02 0.35
N ALA A 179 19.37 12.24 -0.73
CA ALA A 179 18.36 12.37 -1.77
C ALA A 179 17.16 11.44 -1.59
N THR A 180 17.08 10.71 -0.48
CA THR A 180 15.95 9.85 -0.15
C THR A 180 15.35 10.23 1.20
N ASN A 181 14.03 10.09 1.31
CA ASN A 181 13.31 10.12 2.56
C ASN A 181 12.93 8.70 2.92
N LEU A 182 13.29 8.24 4.13
CA LEU A 182 12.78 6.96 4.64
C LEU A 182 11.34 7.13 5.11
N ILE A 183 10.46 6.28 4.62
CA ILE A 183 9.02 6.36 4.94
C ILE A 183 8.51 5.14 5.68
N GLY A 184 9.31 4.09 5.83
CA GLY A 184 8.88 2.85 6.43
C GLY A 184 9.78 1.67 6.13
N GLU A 185 9.23 0.48 6.35
CA GLU A 185 9.87 -0.80 6.07
C GLU A 185 8.84 -1.83 5.60
N VAL A 186 9.27 -2.76 4.75
CA VAL A 186 8.52 -3.97 4.40
C VAL A 186 8.66 -4.96 5.56
N VAL A 187 7.54 -5.28 6.22
CA VAL A 187 7.48 -6.18 7.37
C VAL A 187 7.02 -7.59 6.98
N GLY A 188 6.50 -7.77 5.76
CA GLY A 188 6.10 -9.07 5.23
C GLY A 188 6.04 -9.09 3.70
N GLY A 189 6.35 -10.25 3.10
CA GLY A 189 6.30 -10.44 1.65
C GLY A 189 7.52 -9.94 0.87
N LEU A 190 8.65 -9.62 1.54
CA LEU A 190 9.85 -9.09 0.89
C LEU A 190 10.44 -10.04 -0.16
N GLU A 191 10.46 -11.35 0.09
CA GLU A 191 10.96 -12.33 -0.90
C GLU A 191 10.14 -12.32 -2.19
N GLY A 192 8.83 -12.04 -2.09
CA GLY A 192 7.96 -11.88 -3.25
C GLY A 192 8.28 -10.66 -4.11
N LEU A 193 9.09 -9.70 -3.62
CA LEU A 193 9.54 -8.53 -4.38
C LEU A 193 10.78 -8.80 -5.23
N LYS A 194 11.59 -9.80 -4.87
CA LYS A 194 12.87 -10.10 -5.53
C LYS A 194 12.71 -10.76 -6.91
N ASN A 195 11.56 -11.36 -7.18
CA ASN A 195 11.25 -12.11 -8.40
C ASN A 195 10.29 -11.37 -9.35
N ARG A 196 10.25 -10.04 -9.28
CA ARG A 196 9.31 -9.21 -10.04
C ARG A 196 9.90 -8.76 -11.37
N GLU A 197 9.03 -8.42 -12.30
CA GLU A 197 9.41 -7.87 -13.60
C GLU A 197 8.94 -6.42 -13.76
N VAL A 198 9.57 -5.67 -14.66
CA VAL A 198 9.14 -4.31 -14.99
C VAL A 198 7.73 -4.38 -15.59
N GLY A 199 6.82 -3.58 -15.04
CA GLY A 199 5.40 -3.58 -15.39
C GLY A 199 4.52 -4.36 -14.40
N ASP A 200 5.09 -5.19 -13.53
CA ASP A 200 4.32 -5.91 -12.51
C ASP A 200 3.58 -4.95 -11.58
N VAL A 201 2.41 -5.38 -11.10
CA VAL A 201 1.66 -4.71 -10.04
C VAL A 201 1.97 -5.34 -8.70
N ILE A 202 2.38 -4.51 -7.75
CA ILE A 202 2.60 -4.86 -6.35
C ILE A 202 1.40 -4.38 -5.54
N TYR A 203 0.77 -5.31 -4.82
CA TYR A 203 -0.28 -5.02 -3.87
C TYR A 203 0.32 -4.77 -2.49
N VAL A 204 -0.10 -3.70 -1.82
CA VAL A 204 0.46 -3.29 -0.53
C VAL A 204 -0.62 -3.05 0.50
N MET A 205 -0.39 -3.52 1.73
CA MET A 205 -1.21 -3.21 2.89
C MET A 205 -0.34 -2.65 4.01
N GLU A 206 -0.88 -1.67 4.73
CA GLU A 206 -0.24 -1.14 5.93
C GLU A 206 -0.53 -2.06 7.13
N GLU A 207 0.51 -2.46 7.85
CA GLU A 207 0.41 -3.11 9.15
C GLU A 207 0.09 -2.01 10.19
N ARG A 208 -1.07 -2.13 10.85
CA ARG A 208 -1.58 -1.17 11.83
C ARG A 208 -1.43 -1.65 13.26
#